data_AF-A0A2E4WZU3-F1
#
_entry.id   AF-A0A2E4WZU3-F1
#
_cell.length_a   1.000
_cell.length_b   1.000
_cell.length_c   1.000
_cell.angle_alpha   90.00
_cell.angle_beta   90.00
_cell.angle_gamma   90.00
#
_symmetry.space_group_name_H-M   'P 1'
#
loop_
_entity.id
_entity.type
_entity.pdbx_description
1 polymer ?
#
loop_
_entity_poly.entity_id
_entity_poly.type
_entity_poly.pdbx_seq_one_letter_code
_entity_poly.pdbx_strand_id
1 'polypeptide(L)'
;MYFIVRVLQPTKIPDKGSKSNQKSNLLFGIYLLFLIIGELIINIELTKTMCGVEQPLTAFIVTLIPWVIIFGILNIMLIMFPGWLSPFSNTFGYGVAKLSGISKTMNKIFKAQVADQSGLSGEMKSVQEALANIYKDKSLLINEITTENFETFWNKMSVLFRPNVKGDTALKNELFKHVLTKQLTAEYIWYILTGGLVTSASYNFLVNSRCKISTSEQERRAKEYENSQKKKNETKPANKVYTTYE
;
A
#
# COMPACT_ATOMS: atom_id res chain seq x y z
N MET A 1 -4.64 3.95 -9.97
CA MET A 1 -4.96 5.30 -10.50
C MET A 1 -4.90 6.40 -9.41
N TYR A 2 -5.54 6.23 -8.25
CA TYR A 2 -5.43 7.18 -7.11
C TYR A 2 -3.99 7.50 -6.68
N PHE A 3 -3.17 6.45 -6.53
CA PHE A 3 -1.76 6.60 -6.16
C PHE A 3 -0.95 7.39 -7.20
N ILE A 4 -1.11 7.06 -8.48
CA ILE A 4 -0.46 7.79 -9.58
C ILE A 4 -0.91 9.26 -9.58
N VAL A 5 -2.19 9.54 -9.35
CA VAL A 5 -2.71 10.92 -9.28
C VAL A 5 -2.16 11.66 -8.06
N ARG A 6 -2.04 11.02 -6.89
CA ARG A 6 -1.49 11.65 -5.67
C ARG A 6 0.03 11.87 -5.74
N VAL A 7 0.75 10.97 -6.41
CA VAL A 7 2.20 11.07 -6.66
C VAL A 7 2.53 12.08 -7.77
N LEU A 8 1.70 12.16 -8.82
CA LEU A 8 1.88 13.11 -9.93
C LEU A 8 1.29 14.50 -9.66
N GLN A 9 0.43 14.64 -8.64
CA GLN A 9 -0.05 15.96 -8.25
C GLN A 9 1.08 16.72 -7.54
N PRO A 10 1.50 17.89 -8.07
CA PRO A 10 2.41 18.77 -7.37
C PRO A 10 1.65 19.34 -6.16
N THR A 11 1.78 18.70 -5.00
CA THR A 11 1.34 19.30 -3.74
C THR A 11 2.22 20.52 -3.51
N LYS A 12 1.68 21.71 -3.81
CA LYS A 12 2.16 22.92 -3.16
C LYS A 12 2.06 22.67 -1.64
N ILE A 13 3.04 23.19 -0.89
CA ILE A 13 3.02 23.29 0.58
C ILE A 13 1.57 23.56 1.01
N PRO A 14 1.01 22.81 1.99
CA PRO A 14 -0.42 22.80 2.24
C PRO A 14 -0.90 24.20 2.60
N ASP A 15 -1.46 24.88 1.61
CA ASP A 15 -2.22 26.10 1.80
C ASP A 15 -3.64 25.67 2.16
N LYS A 16 -4.19 26.26 3.22
CA LYS A 16 -5.49 25.91 3.79
C LYS A 16 -6.59 26.27 2.79
N GLY A 17 -6.97 25.31 1.94
CA GLY A 17 -8.18 25.36 1.11
C GLY A 17 -7.88 25.24 -0.38
N SER A 18 -8.10 24.07 -0.96
CA SER A 18 -8.09 23.93 -2.43
C SER A 18 -8.88 22.71 -2.92
N LYS A 19 -9.67 22.94 -3.98
CA LYS A 19 -10.48 21.97 -4.76
C LYS A 19 -9.73 20.69 -5.20
N SER A 20 -8.40 20.67 -5.06
CA SER A 20 -7.54 19.49 -5.27
C SER A 20 -7.88 18.31 -4.34
N ASN A 21 -8.16 18.58 -3.06
CA ASN A 21 -8.47 17.54 -2.08
C ASN A 21 -9.79 16.81 -2.38
N GLN A 22 -10.78 17.50 -2.94
CA GLN A 22 -12.09 16.93 -3.26
C GLN A 22 -12.02 15.92 -4.41
N LYS A 23 -11.24 16.20 -5.47
CA LYS A 23 -11.03 15.26 -6.58
C LYS A 23 -10.22 14.02 -6.17
N SER A 24 -9.25 14.20 -5.28
CA SER A 24 -8.46 13.10 -4.70
C SER A 24 -9.35 12.15 -3.89
N ASN A 25 -10.20 12.69 -3.00
CA ASN A 25 -11.09 11.88 -2.16
C ASN A 25 -12.17 11.14 -2.97
N LEU A 26 -12.70 11.74 -4.03
CA LEU A 26 -13.64 11.07 -4.94
C LEU A 26 -12.98 9.87 -5.63
N LEU A 27 -11.76 10.05 -6.15
CA LEU A 27 -11.02 8.99 -6.82
C LEU A 27 -10.65 7.84 -5.87
N PHE A 28 -10.36 8.15 -4.61
CA PHE A 28 -10.16 7.17 -3.55
C PHE A 28 -11.45 6.37 -3.26
N GLY A 29 -12.59 7.06 -3.14
CA GLY A 29 -13.89 6.41 -2.94
C GLY A 29 -14.25 5.46 -4.09
N ILE A 30 -14.01 5.88 -5.33
CA ILE A 30 -14.21 5.04 -6.52
C ILE A 30 -13.28 3.82 -6.48
N TYR A 31 -12.01 4.01 -6.12
CA TYR A 31 -11.07 2.90 -5.98
C TYR A 31 -11.52 1.89 -4.92
N LEU A 32 -11.93 2.35 -3.73
CA LEU A 32 -12.45 1.48 -2.67
C LEU A 32 -13.71 0.73 -3.12
N LEU A 33 -14.60 1.40 -3.87
CA LEU A 33 -15.80 0.76 -4.40
C LEU A 33 -15.46 -0.41 -5.34
N PHE A 34 -14.60 -0.18 -6.33
CA PHE A 34 -14.17 -1.23 -7.26
C PHE A 34 -13.44 -2.37 -6.55
N LEU A 35 -12.63 -2.04 -5.54
CA LEU A 35 -11.95 -3.03 -4.73
C LEU A 35 -12.96 -3.93 -4.00
N ILE A 36 -13.94 -3.35 -3.31
CA ILE A 36 -14.95 -4.11 -2.55
C ILE A 36 -15.82 -4.96 -3.50
N ILE A 37 -16.18 -4.43 -4.68
CA ILE A 37 -16.91 -5.18 -5.69
C ILE A 37 -16.08 -6.37 -6.20
N GLY A 38 -14.79 -6.15 -6.51
CA GLY A 38 -13.90 -7.21 -6.98
C GLY A 38 -13.73 -8.33 -5.95
N GLU A 39 -13.48 -7.97 -4.70
CA GLU A 39 -13.35 -8.91 -3.58
C GLU A 39 -14.66 -9.68 -3.33
N LEU A 40 -15.81 -9.03 -3.47
CA LEU A 40 -17.11 -9.68 -3.34
C LEU A 40 -17.32 -10.76 -4.41
N ILE A 41 -16.97 -10.46 -5.67
CA ILE A 41 -17.05 -11.42 -6.78
C ILE A 41 -16.16 -12.62 -6.50
N ILE A 42 -14.90 -12.39 -6.13
CA ILE A 42 -13.93 -13.45 -5.79
C ILE A 42 -14.45 -14.32 -4.64
N ASN A 43 -14.98 -13.70 -3.58
CA ASN A 43 -15.51 -14.42 -2.43
C ASN A 43 -16.77 -15.23 -2.77
N ILE A 44 -17.63 -14.77 -3.69
CA ILE A 44 -18.76 -15.57 -4.20
C ILE A 44 -18.24 -16.81 -4.95
N GLU A 45 -17.27 -16.66 -5.84
CA GLU A 45 -16.68 -17.78 -6.58
C GLU A 45 -15.99 -18.79 -5.65
N LEU A 46 -15.29 -18.31 -4.62
CA LEU A 46 -14.70 -19.16 -3.58
C LEU A 46 -15.77 -19.95 -2.83
N THR A 47 -16.89 -19.32 -2.44
CA THR A 47 -17.99 -20.06 -1.78
C THR A 47 -18.56 -21.14 -2.69
N LYS A 48 -18.68 -20.88 -4.00
CA LYS A 48 -19.13 -21.88 -4.98
C LYS A 48 -18.17 -23.04 -5.08
N THR A 49 -16.87 -22.79 -5.07
CA THR A 49 -15.84 -23.84 -5.15
C THR A 49 -15.82 -24.70 -3.89
N MET A 50 -15.95 -24.11 -2.71
CA MET A 50 -15.92 -24.82 -1.43
C MET A 50 -17.24 -25.54 -1.10
N CYS A 51 -18.38 -24.92 -1.38
CA CYS A 51 -19.71 -25.42 -1.01
C CYS A 51 -20.47 -26.06 -2.19
N GLY A 52 -19.94 -25.97 -3.41
CA GLY A 52 -20.62 -26.32 -4.66
C GLY A 52 -21.75 -25.34 -5.05
N VAL A 53 -22.12 -24.40 -4.19
CA VAL A 53 -23.16 -23.38 -4.38
C VAL A 53 -22.66 -22.05 -3.89
N GLU A 54 -23.11 -21.00 -4.56
CA GLU A 54 -22.83 -19.62 -4.18
C GLU A 54 -23.50 -19.29 -2.84
N GLN A 55 -22.76 -18.67 -1.93
CA GLN A 55 -23.27 -18.18 -0.66
C GLN A 55 -23.13 -16.67 -0.56
N PRO A 56 -24.03 -15.91 -1.21
CA PRO A 56 -23.88 -14.46 -1.36
C PRO A 56 -23.85 -13.73 -0.01
N LEU A 57 -24.64 -14.17 0.97
CA LEU A 57 -24.63 -13.56 2.31
C LEU A 57 -23.30 -13.80 3.04
N THR A 58 -22.79 -15.03 3.00
CA THR A 58 -21.49 -15.36 3.62
C THR A 58 -20.36 -14.60 2.93
N ALA A 59 -20.36 -14.57 1.59
CA ALA A 59 -19.40 -13.81 0.79
C ALA A 59 -19.45 -12.30 1.09
N PHE A 60 -20.65 -11.73 1.27
CA PHE A 60 -20.79 -10.33 1.64
C PHE A 60 -20.21 -10.03 3.02
N ILE A 61 -20.55 -10.83 4.04
CA ILE A 61 -20.06 -10.64 5.42
C ILE A 61 -18.54 -10.76 5.49
N VAL A 62 -17.98 -11.78 4.82
CA VAL A 62 -16.54 -12.04 4.83
C VAL A 62 -15.73 -11.04 3.99
N THR A 63 -16.40 -10.33 3.08
CA THR A 63 -15.80 -9.19 2.38
C THR A 63 -15.90 -7.96 3.27
N LEU A 64 -17.10 -7.54 3.65
CA LEU A 64 -17.30 -6.23 4.25
C LEU A 64 -16.69 -6.10 5.65
N ILE A 65 -16.85 -7.10 6.53
CA ILE A 65 -16.42 -6.99 7.93
C ILE A 65 -14.89 -6.90 8.06
N PRO A 66 -14.10 -7.84 7.49
CA PRO A 66 -12.64 -7.76 7.57
C PRO A 66 -12.10 -6.50 6.88
N TRP A 67 -12.67 -6.10 5.75
CA TRP A 67 -12.27 -4.86 5.07
C TRP A 67 -12.54 -3.63 5.93
N VAL A 68 -13.75 -3.44 6.45
CA VAL A 68 -14.06 -2.24 7.26
C VAL A 68 -13.25 -2.21 8.55
N ILE A 69 -13.14 -3.32 9.27
CA ILE A 69 -12.46 -3.36 10.57
C ILE A 69 -10.95 -3.22 10.38
N ILE A 70 -10.31 -4.11 9.60
CA ILE A 70 -8.85 -4.16 9.52
C ILE A 70 -8.30 -2.94 8.75
N PHE A 71 -8.88 -2.63 7.58
CA PHE A 71 -8.44 -1.48 6.80
C PHE A 71 -8.77 -0.16 7.51
N GLY A 72 -9.94 -0.05 8.14
CA GLY A 72 -10.33 1.14 8.91
C GLY A 72 -9.41 1.39 10.09
N ILE A 73 -9.16 0.38 10.93
CA ILE A 73 -8.26 0.49 12.09
C ILE A 73 -6.84 0.86 11.64
N LEU A 74 -6.33 0.24 10.58
CA LEU A 74 -5.02 0.58 10.03
C LEU A 74 -4.94 2.07 9.65
N ASN A 75 -5.93 2.58 8.92
CA ASN A 75 -5.92 3.98 8.49
C ASN A 75 -5.97 4.94 9.69
N ILE A 76 -6.79 4.63 10.70
CA ILE A 76 -6.81 5.41 11.95
C ILE A 76 -5.44 5.40 12.62
N MET A 77 -4.79 4.22 12.69
CA MET A 77 -3.48 4.06 13.31
C MET A 77 -2.40 4.85 12.57
N LEU A 78 -2.40 4.85 11.23
CA LEU A 78 -1.42 5.61 10.43
C LEU A 78 -1.64 7.13 10.53
N ILE A 79 -2.86 7.59 10.78
CA ILE A 79 -3.17 9.01 11.03
C ILE A 79 -2.74 9.41 12.45
N MET A 80 -3.01 8.58 13.46
CA MET A 80 -2.70 8.89 14.86
C MET A 80 -1.21 8.75 15.16
N PHE A 81 -0.54 7.78 14.50
CA PHE A 81 0.86 7.45 14.72
C PHE A 81 1.62 7.41 13.38
N PRO A 82 1.91 8.59 12.79
CA PRO A 82 2.61 8.71 11.50
C PRO A 82 4.00 8.06 11.51
N GLY A 83 4.61 7.89 12.70
CA GLY A 83 5.87 7.15 12.88
C GLY A 83 5.83 5.71 12.37
N TRP A 84 4.66 5.07 12.24
CA TRP A 84 4.52 3.73 11.68
C TRP A 84 4.82 3.67 10.17
N LEU A 85 4.86 4.81 9.49
CA LEU A 85 5.32 4.89 8.11
C LEU A 85 6.86 4.81 8.01
N SER A 86 7.58 5.09 9.09
CA SER A 86 9.05 5.16 9.12
C SER A 86 9.77 3.92 8.57
N PRO A 87 9.47 2.67 8.98
CA PRO A 87 10.22 1.51 8.50
C PRO A 87 10.15 1.33 6.98
N PHE A 88 8.96 1.49 6.40
CA PHE A 88 8.78 1.38 4.95
C PHE A 88 9.24 2.62 4.19
N SER A 89 9.12 3.81 4.79
CA SER A 89 9.63 5.06 4.23
C SER A 89 11.15 5.04 4.12
N ASN A 90 11.84 4.53 5.13
CA ASN A 90 13.30 4.48 5.19
C ASN A 90 13.90 3.33 4.39
N THR A 91 13.11 2.29 4.11
CA THR A 91 13.52 1.15 3.29
C THR A 91 13.08 1.33 1.84
N PHE A 92 11.79 1.13 1.56
CA PHE A 92 11.24 1.18 0.20
C PHE A 92 11.14 2.61 -0.32
N GLY A 93 10.66 3.53 0.51
CA GLY A 93 10.51 4.94 0.15
C GLY A 93 11.85 5.58 -0.19
N TYR A 94 12.89 5.33 0.61
CA TYR A 94 14.25 5.79 0.34
C TYR A 94 14.78 5.21 -0.97
N GLY A 95 14.53 3.93 -1.26
CA GLY A 95 14.86 3.31 -2.54
C GLY A 95 14.26 4.05 -3.72
N VAL A 96 12.96 4.36 -3.68
CA VAL A 96 12.27 5.14 -4.72
C VAL A 96 12.78 6.58 -4.79
N ALA A 97 13.03 7.22 -3.65
CA ALA A 97 13.62 8.55 -3.57
C ALA A 97 15.02 8.60 -4.21
N LYS A 98 15.83 7.56 -4.02
CA LYS A 98 17.15 7.41 -4.63
C LYS A 98 17.06 7.30 -6.15
N LEU A 99 16.15 6.48 -6.66
CA LEU A 99 15.88 6.35 -8.10
C LEU A 99 15.39 7.67 -8.72
N SER A 100 14.55 8.42 -8.00
CA SER A 100 14.07 9.74 -8.44
C SER A 100 15.10 10.86 -8.31
N GLY A 101 16.28 10.60 -7.74
CA GLY A 101 17.40 11.54 -7.74
C GLY A 101 17.60 12.33 -6.45
N ILE A 102 17.02 11.92 -5.31
CA ILE A 102 17.20 12.63 -4.02
C ILE A 102 18.67 12.86 -3.67
N SER A 103 19.57 11.93 -4.02
CA SER A 103 21.01 12.09 -3.79
C SER A 103 21.59 13.31 -4.53
N LYS A 104 21.09 13.61 -5.73
CA LYS A 104 21.49 14.80 -6.51
C LYS A 104 20.98 16.07 -5.82
N THR A 105 19.72 16.10 -5.41
CA THR A 105 19.11 17.21 -4.68
C THR A 105 19.87 17.50 -3.37
N MET A 106 20.20 16.45 -2.62
CA MET A 106 21.01 16.54 -1.40
C MET A 106 22.45 17.00 -1.64
N ASN A 107 23.02 16.72 -2.81
CA ASN A 107 24.33 17.24 -3.20
C ASN A 107 24.29 18.73 -3.56
N LYS A 108 23.18 19.23 -4.11
CA LYS A 108 22.96 20.66 -4.37
C LYS A 108 22.75 21.45 -3.07
N ILE A 109 22.04 20.86 -2.10
CA ILE A 109 21.68 21.53 -0.86
C ILE A 109 22.87 21.61 0.11
N PHE A 110 23.56 20.50 0.33
CA PHE A 110 24.64 20.42 1.31
C PHE A 110 26.02 20.64 0.65
N LYS A 111 26.95 21.26 1.39
CA LYS A 111 28.35 21.36 0.95
C LYS A 111 28.93 19.96 0.81
N ALA A 112 29.50 19.64 -0.36
CA ALA A 112 30.35 18.48 -0.51
C ALA A 112 31.73 18.86 0.02
N GLN A 113 32.05 18.43 1.24
CA GLN A 113 33.26 18.79 1.97
C GLN A 113 33.40 20.26 2.37
N VAL A 114 34.11 20.40 3.48
CA VAL A 114 34.62 21.60 4.13
C VAL A 114 35.33 22.50 3.11
N ALA A 115 34.59 23.36 2.43
CA ALA A 115 35.15 24.45 1.65
C ALA A 115 34.68 25.75 2.28
N ASP A 116 35.67 26.42 2.88
CA ASP A 116 35.67 27.74 3.48
C ASP A 116 35.10 27.83 4.91
N GLN A 117 36.02 27.78 5.88
CA GLN A 117 35.83 27.97 7.32
C GLN A 117 36.33 29.35 7.80
N SER A 118 36.54 30.28 6.87
CA SER A 118 37.17 31.58 7.14
C SER A 118 36.37 32.55 8.04
N GLY A 119 35.16 32.17 8.48
CA GLY A 119 34.28 33.03 9.29
C GLY A 119 33.56 32.38 10.48
N LEU A 120 33.92 31.15 10.89
CA LEU A 120 33.27 30.47 12.02
C LEU A 120 34.17 30.41 13.26
N SER A 121 33.57 30.64 14.44
CA SER A 121 34.24 30.48 15.74
C SER A 121 34.69 29.02 15.96
N GLY A 122 35.78 28.81 16.70
CA GLY A 122 36.48 27.52 16.80
C GLY A 122 35.62 26.34 17.26
N GLU A 123 34.58 26.58 18.07
CA GLU A 123 33.64 25.56 18.55
C GLU A 123 32.62 25.14 17.47
N MET A 124 32.18 26.09 16.63
CA MET A 124 31.27 25.79 15.52
C MET A 124 31.99 25.04 14.40
N LYS A 125 33.30 25.29 14.24
CA LYS A 125 34.17 24.63 13.27
C LYS A 125 34.37 23.15 13.57
N SER A 126 34.62 22.78 14.83
CA SER A 126 34.78 21.38 15.27
C SER A 126 33.47 20.60 15.22
N VAL A 127 32.36 21.23 15.61
CA VAL A 127 31.01 20.66 15.47
C VAL A 127 30.67 20.46 13.98
N GLN A 128 31.04 21.40 13.11
CA GLN A 128 30.80 21.30 11.67
C GLN A 128 31.67 20.25 10.99
N GLU A 129 32.91 20.03 11.44
CA GLU A 129 33.78 18.93 10.98
C GLU A 129 33.28 17.56 11.42
N ALA A 130 32.86 17.42 12.68
CA ALA A 130 32.25 16.20 13.19
C ALA A 130 30.96 15.87 12.45
N LEU A 131 30.10 16.87 12.26
CA LEU A 131 28.88 16.76 11.46
C LEU A 131 29.19 16.42 10.00
N ALA A 132 30.15 17.07 9.36
CA ALA A 132 30.51 16.79 7.97
C ALA A 132 31.03 15.36 7.76
N ASN A 133 31.76 14.82 8.74
CA ASN A 133 32.21 13.42 8.72
C ASN A 133 31.07 12.42 8.95
N ILE A 134 30.10 12.73 9.82
CA ILE A 134 28.88 11.91 10.03
C ILE A 134 27.96 11.98 8.79
N TYR A 135 27.86 13.15 8.15
CA TYR A 135 27.03 13.39 6.97
C TYR A 135 27.63 12.92 5.65
N LYS A 136 28.77 12.24 5.70
CA LYS A 136 29.31 11.49 4.56
C LYS A 136 28.29 10.47 4.06
N ASP A 137 27.45 9.93 4.96
CA ASP A 137 26.29 9.12 4.60
C ASP A 137 24.97 9.91 4.74
N LYS A 138 24.59 10.56 3.63
CA LYS A 138 23.36 11.36 3.54
C LYS A 138 22.09 10.53 3.71
N SER A 139 22.17 9.20 3.64
CA SER A 139 21.01 8.31 3.80
C SER A 139 20.38 8.40 5.19
N LEU A 140 21.21 8.46 6.24
CA LEU A 140 20.77 8.61 7.63
C LEU A 140 19.96 9.90 7.80
N LEU A 141 20.51 11.01 7.30
CA LEU A 141 19.86 12.30 7.39
C LEU A 141 18.53 12.32 6.60
N ILE A 142 18.50 11.75 5.39
CA ILE A 142 17.27 11.64 4.61
C ILE A 142 16.19 10.84 5.34
N ASN A 143 16.57 9.86 6.16
CA ASN A 143 15.66 8.98 6.89
C ASN A 143 15.05 9.64 8.12
N GLU A 144 15.68 10.66 8.67
CA GLU A 144 15.13 11.47 9.77
C GLU A 144 14.15 12.57 9.31
N ILE A 145 14.09 12.86 8.01
CA ILE A 145 13.20 13.90 7.47
C ILE A 145 11.83 13.29 7.14
N THR A 146 10.79 13.87 7.71
CA THR A 146 9.37 13.56 7.45
C THR A 146 8.65 14.81 6.94
N THR A 147 7.42 14.65 6.44
CA THR A 147 6.62 15.81 6.01
C THR A 147 6.24 16.73 7.17
N GLU A 148 6.14 16.19 8.40
CA GLU A 148 5.77 16.94 9.60
C GLU A 148 6.90 17.79 10.16
N ASN A 149 8.13 17.25 10.14
CA ASN A 149 9.30 17.94 10.69
C ASN A 149 10.09 18.74 9.62
N PHE A 150 9.64 18.72 8.36
CA PHE A 150 10.39 19.26 7.22
C PHE A 150 10.79 20.72 7.39
N GLU A 151 9.88 21.58 7.85
CA GLU A 151 10.15 23.01 8.05
C GLU A 151 11.17 23.25 9.16
N THR A 152 11.03 22.53 10.28
CA THR A 152 12.00 22.59 11.38
C THR A 152 13.37 22.10 10.93
N PHE A 153 13.41 21.00 10.17
CA PHE A 153 14.63 20.47 9.57
C PHE A 153 15.29 21.51 8.64
N TRP A 154 14.53 22.09 7.70
CA TRP A 154 15.04 23.07 6.74
C TRP A 154 15.67 24.28 7.43
N ASN A 155 15.00 24.80 8.46
CA ASN A 155 15.46 25.97 9.19
C ASN A 155 16.70 25.67 10.05
N LYS A 156 16.69 24.58 10.82
CA LYS A 156 17.81 24.21 11.71
C LYS A 156 19.06 23.80 10.93
N MET A 157 18.89 23.10 9.81
CA MET A 157 20.02 22.63 8.99
C MET A 157 20.55 23.67 8.01
N SER A 158 19.93 24.86 7.96
CA SER A 158 20.34 25.91 7.02
C SER A 158 21.79 26.40 7.20
N VAL A 159 22.38 26.21 8.39
CA VAL A 159 23.79 26.49 8.68
C VAL A 159 24.74 25.59 7.85
N LEU A 160 24.27 24.42 7.44
CA LEU A 160 25.05 23.42 6.69
C LEU A 160 24.77 23.45 5.18
N PHE A 161 23.82 24.30 4.75
CA PHE A 161 23.51 24.44 3.35
C PHE A 161 24.62 25.20 2.61
N ARG A 162 24.68 25.02 1.29
CA ARG A 162 25.49 25.90 0.44
C ARG A 162 24.97 27.34 0.52
N PRO A 163 25.82 28.35 0.23
CA PRO A 163 25.38 29.75 0.18
C PRO A 163 24.14 29.92 -0.70
N ASN A 164 23.22 30.79 -0.29
CA ASN A 164 21.97 31.13 -0.99
C ASN A 164 20.90 30.02 -1.08
N VAL A 165 21.18 28.77 -0.67
CA VAL A 165 20.19 27.67 -0.71
C VAL A 165 19.02 27.90 0.25
N LYS A 166 19.24 28.51 1.42
CA LYS A 166 18.17 28.75 2.40
C LYS A 166 16.98 29.52 1.81
N GLY A 167 17.25 30.46 0.90
CA GLY A 167 16.24 31.24 0.18
C GLY A 167 15.74 30.61 -1.12
N ASP A 168 16.33 29.49 -1.55
CA ASP A 168 15.93 28.79 -2.77
C ASP A 168 14.69 27.93 -2.52
N THR A 169 13.54 28.54 -2.78
CA THR A 169 12.23 27.89 -2.67
C THR A 169 12.08 26.71 -3.65
N ALA A 170 12.77 26.72 -4.79
CA ALA A 170 12.69 25.63 -5.77
C ALA A 170 13.39 24.37 -5.23
N LEU A 171 14.61 24.50 -4.69
CA LEU A 171 15.33 23.38 -4.05
C LEU A 171 14.63 22.88 -2.79
N LYS A 172 14.05 23.78 -1.99
CA LYS A 172 13.23 23.40 -0.83
C LYS A 172 12.07 22.51 -1.25
N ASN A 173 11.33 22.93 -2.28
CA ASN A 173 10.21 22.17 -2.82
C ASN A 173 10.64 20.85 -3.48
N GLU A 174 11.79 20.83 -4.15
CA GLU A 174 12.37 19.61 -4.73
C GLU A 174 12.66 18.58 -3.62
N LEU A 175 13.30 19.00 -2.52
CA LEU A 175 13.55 18.11 -1.38
C LEU A 175 12.25 17.65 -0.72
N PHE A 176 11.29 18.55 -0.50
CA PHE A 176 9.99 18.20 0.09
C PHE A 176 9.26 17.13 -0.75
N LYS A 177 9.30 17.23 -2.09
CA LYS A 177 8.72 16.21 -2.98
C LYS A 177 9.36 14.84 -2.79
N HIS A 178 10.68 14.78 -2.61
CA HIS A 178 11.33 13.50 -2.32
C HIS A 178 10.89 12.93 -0.97
N VAL A 179 10.81 13.76 0.07
CA VAL A 179 10.33 13.35 1.40
C VAL A 179 8.89 12.84 1.33
N LEU A 180 8.01 13.57 0.63
CA LEU A 180 6.63 13.15 0.37
C LEU A 180 6.57 11.81 -0.38
N THR A 181 7.43 11.62 -1.38
CA THR A 181 7.51 10.37 -2.14
C THR A 181 7.87 9.19 -1.24
N LYS A 182 8.80 9.36 -0.29
CA LYS A 182 9.13 8.32 0.69
C LYS A 182 7.91 7.93 1.52
N GLN A 183 7.18 8.93 2.04
CA GLN A 183 6.02 8.71 2.90
C GLN A 183 4.84 8.08 2.14
N LEU A 184 4.56 8.52 0.91
CA LEU A 184 3.55 7.90 0.04
C LEU A 184 3.89 6.45 -0.31
N THR A 185 5.17 6.16 -0.55
CA THR A 185 5.62 4.78 -0.79
C THR A 185 5.37 3.92 0.45
N ALA A 186 5.62 4.43 1.65
CA ALA A 186 5.36 3.73 2.89
C ALA A 186 3.87 3.42 3.09
N GLU A 187 2.99 4.41 2.87
CA GLU A 187 1.53 4.23 2.91
C GLU A 187 1.08 3.14 1.93
N TYR A 188 1.66 3.12 0.73
CA TYR A 188 1.33 2.12 -0.28
C TYR A 188 1.74 0.70 0.15
N ILE A 189 2.93 0.52 0.73
CA ILE A 189 3.36 -0.77 1.27
C ILE A 189 2.41 -1.24 2.37
N TRP A 190 2.00 -0.34 3.27
CA TRP A 190 0.98 -0.66 4.28
C TRP A 190 -0.33 -1.14 3.66
N TYR A 191 -0.83 -0.47 2.61
CA TYR A 191 -2.06 -0.89 1.95
C TYR A 191 -1.95 -2.26 1.25
N ILE A 192 -0.79 -2.60 0.67
CA ILE A 192 -0.56 -3.95 0.13
C ILE A 192 -0.62 -4.98 1.26
N LEU A 193 0.12 -4.74 2.35
CA LEU A 193 0.19 -5.67 3.49
C LEU A 193 -1.20 -5.87 4.12
N THR A 194 -1.96 -4.80 4.28
CA THR A 194 -3.32 -4.88 4.79
C THR A 194 -4.27 -5.57 3.83
N GLY A 195 -4.16 -5.35 2.51
CA GLY A 195 -4.92 -6.10 1.53
C GLY A 195 -4.64 -7.60 1.62
N GLY A 196 -3.36 -8.00 1.73
CA GLY A 196 -2.98 -9.39 1.95
C GLY A 196 -3.50 -9.98 3.26
N LEU A 197 -3.42 -9.21 4.36
CA LEU A 197 -3.95 -9.61 5.66
C LEU A 197 -5.46 -9.81 5.64
N VAL A 198 -6.20 -8.87 5.04
CA VAL A 198 -7.65 -8.92 4.92
C VAL A 198 -8.06 -10.12 4.07
N THR A 199 -7.42 -10.33 2.92
CA THR A 199 -7.68 -11.48 2.04
C THR A 199 -7.44 -12.79 2.77
N SER A 200 -6.33 -12.90 3.50
CA SER A 200 -6.01 -14.08 4.32
C SER A 200 -7.06 -14.31 5.42
N ALA A 201 -7.47 -13.26 6.12
CA ALA A 201 -8.51 -13.34 7.13
C ALA A 201 -9.86 -13.79 6.54
N SER A 202 -10.24 -13.23 5.38
CA SER A 202 -11.46 -13.58 4.66
C SER A 202 -11.43 -15.04 4.19
N TYR A 203 -10.32 -15.50 3.62
CA TYR A 203 -10.14 -16.89 3.23
C TYR A 203 -10.25 -17.85 4.42
N ASN A 204 -9.57 -17.56 5.52
CA ASN A 204 -9.64 -18.36 6.74
C ASN A 204 -11.06 -18.42 7.31
N PHE A 205 -11.79 -17.31 7.27
CA PHE A 205 -13.20 -17.30 7.69
C PHE A 205 -14.06 -18.18 6.78
N LEU A 206 -13.88 -18.13 5.46
CA LEU A 206 -14.62 -18.97 4.52
C LEU A 206 -14.38 -20.46 4.76
N VAL A 207 -13.11 -20.87 4.92
CA VAL A 207 -12.75 -22.28 5.17
C VAL A 207 -13.37 -22.81 6.47
N ASN A 208 -13.44 -21.98 7.51
CA ASN A 208 -14.02 -22.37 8.80
C ASN A 208 -15.55 -22.16 8.88
N SER A 209 -16.15 -21.54 7.86
CA SER A 209 -17.59 -21.30 7.82
C SER A 209 -18.34 -22.53 7.35
N ARG A 210 -19.48 -22.81 7.99
CA ARG A 210 -20.38 -23.88 7.55
C ARG A 210 -21.14 -23.44 6.31
N CYS A 211 -21.18 -24.30 5.30
CA CYS A 211 -22.00 -24.07 4.12
C CYS A 211 -23.51 -24.10 4.46
N LYS A 212 -24.26 -23.08 4.07
CA LYS A 212 -25.73 -23.04 4.18
C LYS A 212 -26.35 -23.39 2.83
N ILE A 213 -26.97 -24.57 2.72
CA ILE A 213 -27.66 -25.04 1.52
C ILE A 213 -29.16 -25.09 1.82
N SER A 214 -30.00 -24.43 1.00
CA SER A 214 -31.46 -24.47 1.15
C SER A 214 -32.02 -25.85 0.79
N THR A 215 -33.20 -26.18 1.33
CA THR A 215 -33.92 -27.43 1.00
C THR A 215 -34.22 -27.53 -0.50
N SER A 216 -34.66 -26.44 -1.12
CA SER A 216 -34.90 -26.35 -2.57
C SER A 216 -33.65 -26.68 -3.40
N GLU A 217 -32.48 -26.23 -2.95
CA GLU A 217 -31.21 -26.45 -3.63
C GLU A 217 -30.72 -27.90 -3.43
N GLN A 218 -30.97 -28.49 -2.26
CA GLN A 218 -30.72 -29.91 -2.01
C GLN A 218 -31.59 -30.79 -2.93
N GLU A 219 -32.88 -30.48 -3.06
CA GLU A 219 -33.80 -31.19 -3.96
C GLU A 219 -33.38 -31.07 -5.44
N ARG A 220 -32.97 -29.87 -5.87
CA ARG A 220 -32.49 -29.64 -7.24
C ARG A 220 -31.28 -30.52 -7.56
N ARG A 221 -30.30 -30.56 -6.66
CA ARG A 221 -29.09 -31.39 -6.82
C ARG A 221 -29.39 -32.89 -6.79
N ALA A 222 -30.33 -33.33 -5.95
CA ALA A 222 -30.77 -34.72 -5.93
C ALA A 222 -31.37 -35.12 -7.29
N LYS A 223 -32.26 -34.30 -7.85
CA LYS A 223 -32.84 -34.51 -9.19
C LYS A 223 -31.78 -34.51 -10.29
N GLU A 224 -30.82 -33.58 -10.25
CA GLU A 224 -29.71 -33.53 -11.20
C GLU A 224 -28.81 -34.76 -11.13
N TYR A 225 -28.51 -35.23 -9.92
CA TYR A 225 -27.75 -36.47 -9.70
C TYR A 225 -28.49 -37.67 -10.28
N GLU A 226 -29.77 -37.86 -9.97
CA GLU A 226 -30.60 -38.94 -10.52
C GLU A 226 -30.62 -38.92 -12.06
N ASN A 227 -30.83 -37.75 -12.66
CA ASN A 227 -30.82 -37.59 -14.11
C ASN A 227 -29.45 -37.92 -14.73
N SER A 228 -28.36 -37.56 -14.06
CA SER A 228 -27.01 -37.91 -14.50
C SER A 228 -26.74 -39.41 -14.47
N GLN A 229 -27.29 -40.12 -13.47
CA GLN A 229 -27.16 -41.57 -13.36
C GLN A 229 -27.97 -42.30 -14.42
N LYS A 230 -29.20 -41.83 -14.70
CA LYS A 230 -30.03 -42.37 -15.79
C LYS A 230 -29.31 -42.27 -17.14
N LYS A 231 -28.79 -41.10 -17.47
CA LYS A 231 -27.98 -40.89 -18.70
C LYS A 231 -26.77 -41.82 -18.76
N LYS A 232 -26.00 -41.95 -17.67
CA LYS A 232 -24.85 -42.86 -17.63
C LYS A 232 -25.22 -44.33 -17.84
N ASN A 233 -26.37 -44.76 -17.31
CA ASN A 233 -26.85 -46.13 -17.49
C ASN A 233 -27.40 -46.38 -18.90
N GLU A 234 -28.01 -45.38 -19.54
CA GLU A 234 -28.45 -45.43 -20.94
C GLU A 234 -27.26 -45.46 -21.93
N THR A 235 -26.12 -44.87 -21.56
CA THR A 235 -24.92 -44.83 -22.43
C THR A 235 -23.92 -45.98 -22.17
N LYS A 236 -24.19 -46.88 -21.22
CA LYS A 236 -23.33 -48.06 -21.00
C LYS A 236 -23.52 -49.03 -22.18
N PRO A 237 -22.46 -49.34 -22.97
CA PRO A 237 -22.57 -50.40 -23.98
C PRO A 237 -22.91 -51.72 -23.28
N ALA A 238 -23.82 -52.50 -23.86
CA ALA A 238 -24.18 -53.82 -23.35
C ALA A 238 -22.92 -54.64 -23.11
N ASN A 239 -22.80 -55.25 -21.91
CA ASN A 239 -21.65 -56.04 -21.52
C ASN A 239 -21.28 -57.03 -22.64
N LYS A 240 -20.09 -56.89 -23.24
CA LYS A 240 -19.58 -57.88 -24.19
C LYS A 240 -19.32 -59.17 -23.44
N VAL A 241 -20.22 -60.13 -23.58
CA VAL A 241 -20.00 -61.50 -23.11
C VAL A 241 -18.98 -62.12 -24.05
N TYR A 242 -17.77 -62.40 -23.55
CA TYR A 242 -16.79 -63.19 -24.29
C TYR A 242 -17.16 -64.67 -24.09
N THR A 243 -17.68 -65.32 -25.13
CA THR A 243 -17.77 -66.78 -25.18
C THR A 243 -16.36 -67.34 -25.39
N THR A 244 -15.83 -68.03 -24.39
CA THR A 244 -14.65 -68.88 -24.55
C THR A 244 -15.09 -70.19 -25.19
N TYR A 245 -14.53 -70.53 -26.35
CA TYR A 245 -14.69 -71.85 -26.95
C TYR A 245 -13.66 -72.78 -26.31
N GLU A 246 -14.14 -73.85 -25.65
CA GLU A 246 -13.32 -75.00 -25.24
C GLU A 246 -12.96 -75.88 -26.45
#